data_AF-A0A5F8H2T6-F1
#
_entry.id   AF-A0A5F8H2T6-F1
#
_cell.length_a   1.000
_cell.length_b   1.000
_cell.length_c   1.000
_cell.angle_alpha   90.00
_cell.angle_beta   90.00
_cell.angle_gamma   90.00
#
_symmetry.space_group_name_H-M   'P 1'
#
loop_
_entity.id
_entity.type
_entity.pdbx_description
1 polymer ?
#
loop_
_entity_poly.entity_id
_entity_poly.type
_entity_poly.pdbx_seq_one_letter_code
_entity_poly.pdbx_strand_id
1 'polypeptide(L)'
;MERIHRSPPVFNPQLTTPRNVIAKFKNNQMKEKILQAAKKKPFRYHGNMVRLTQDLAASTMKDRKAWNMIFQKARELGLQPRIKYPSKLTIFLQGKVLSFNTTEEFQAFMNKRPDLNRKFDVQPQNSRESSNDCSLKLQLGLRPGTLAPGLLLVRLLRDFLLWSFSLGE
;
A
#
# COMPACT_ATOMS: atom_id res chain seq x y z
N MET A 1 1.37 -6.11 19.62
CA MET A 1 0.74 -4.93 18.97
C MET A 1 0.86 -3.74 19.92
N GLU A 2 0.77 -2.51 19.41
CA GLU A 2 0.90 -1.29 20.23
C GLU A 2 -0.46 -0.63 20.48
N ARG A 3 -1.19 -0.31 19.40
CA ARG A 3 -2.47 0.40 19.46
C ARG A 3 -3.38 -0.06 18.34
N ILE A 4 -4.67 -0.19 18.61
CA ILE A 4 -5.68 -0.50 17.59
C ILE A 4 -6.83 0.47 17.79
N HIS A 5 -7.27 1.10 16.70
CA HIS A 5 -8.42 2.00 16.73
C HIS A 5 -9.13 2.01 15.37
N ARG A 6 -10.31 2.65 15.32
CA ARG A 6 -11.03 2.88 14.05
C ARG A 6 -10.75 4.27 13.54
N SER A 7 -10.79 4.46 12.23
CA SER A 7 -10.74 5.79 11.65
C SER A 7 -11.91 6.64 12.19
N PRO A 8 -11.71 7.95 12.41
CA PRO A 8 -12.79 8.83 12.86
C PRO A 8 -14.00 8.73 11.91
N PRO A 9 -15.22 8.92 12.42
CA PRO A 9 -16.41 8.92 11.58
C PRO A 9 -16.31 10.10 10.59
N VAL A 10 -16.37 9.79 9.29
CA VAL A 10 -16.57 10.82 8.27
C VAL A 10 -18.07 11.02 8.18
N PHE A 11 -18.57 12.22 8.52
CA PHE A 11 -19.98 12.55 8.37
C PHE A 11 -20.30 12.68 6.88
N ASN A 12 -20.60 11.55 6.24
CA ASN A 12 -21.10 11.50 4.88
C ASN A 12 -22.32 10.57 4.86
N PRO A 13 -23.54 11.10 4.67
CA PRO A 13 -24.77 10.31 4.61
C PRO A 13 -24.77 9.21 3.54
N GLN A 14 -23.91 9.33 2.51
CA GLN A 14 -23.85 8.40 1.39
C GLN A 14 -22.86 7.25 1.58
N LEU A 15 -21.98 7.29 2.57
CA LEU A 15 -20.99 6.24 2.80
C LEU A 15 -21.55 5.12 3.69
N THR A 16 -22.17 4.13 3.07
CA THR A 16 -22.63 2.88 3.72
C THR A 16 -21.50 1.86 3.93
N THR A 17 -20.28 2.18 3.50
CA THR A 17 -19.11 1.30 3.66
C THR A 17 -18.64 1.26 5.11
N PRO A 18 -18.24 0.09 5.64
CA PRO A 18 -17.72 -0.02 7.01
C PRO A 18 -16.39 0.75 7.17
N ARG A 19 -16.15 1.22 8.41
CA ARG A 19 -14.98 2.03 8.74
C ARG A 19 -13.67 1.23 8.67
N ASN A 20 -12.61 1.95 8.32
CA ASN A 20 -11.25 1.41 8.35
C ASN A 20 -10.78 1.19 9.79
N VAL A 21 -10.07 0.10 10.00
CA VAL A 21 -9.41 -0.22 11.27
C VAL A 21 -7.93 0.02 11.11
N ILE A 22 -7.34 0.78 12.02
CA ILE A 22 -5.92 1.13 12.01
C ILE A 22 -5.22 0.41 13.16
N ALA A 23 -4.22 -0.40 12.81
CA ALA A 23 -3.41 -1.15 13.77
C ALA A 23 -1.96 -0.68 13.72
N LYS A 24 -1.45 -0.23 14.87
CA LYS A 24 -0.04 0.15 15.08
C LYS A 24 0.71 -1.02 15.72
N PHE A 25 1.82 -1.38 15.10
CA PHE A 25 2.66 -2.51 15.51
C PHE A 25 3.96 -1.97 16.11
N LYS A 26 4.39 -2.53 17.25
CA LYS A 26 5.69 -2.22 17.86
C LYS A 26 6.87 -2.68 16.99
N ASN A 27 6.72 -3.80 16.27
CA ASN A 27 7.77 -4.38 15.44
C ASN A 27 7.44 -4.24 13.94
N ASN A 28 8.32 -3.54 13.22
CA ASN A 28 8.21 -3.32 11.77
C ASN A 28 8.41 -4.60 10.95
N GLN A 29 9.25 -5.54 11.40
CA GLN A 29 9.47 -6.81 10.70
C GLN A 29 8.19 -7.65 10.66
N MET A 30 7.45 -7.67 11.78
CA MET A 30 6.18 -8.38 11.85
C MET A 30 5.13 -7.74 10.94
N LYS A 31 5.05 -6.41 10.91
CA LYS A 31 4.19 -5.65 9.98
C LYS A 31 4.48 -6.02 8.52
N GLU A 32 5.76 -6.12 8.14
CA GLU A 32 6.15 -6.47 6.78
C GLU A 32 5.81 -7.92 6.42
N LYS A 33 6.10 -8.89 7.29
CA LYS A 33 5.73 -10.30 7.08
C LYS A 33 4.23 -10.47 6.85
N ILE A 34 3.42 -9.79 7.66
CA ILE A 34 1.96 -9.78 7.54
C ILE A 34 1.52 -9.21 6.18
N LEU A 35 2.09 -8.08 5.76
CA LEU A 35 1.79 -7.48 4.46
C LEU A 35 2.21 -8.38 3.29
N GLN A 36 3.33 -9.11 3.42
CA GLN A 36 3.77 -10.07 2.40
C GLN A 36 2.82 -11.27 2.32
N ALA A 37 2.38 -11.81 3.45
CA ALA A 37 1.39 -12.90 3.49
C ALA A 37 0.05 -12.46 2.83
N ALA A 38 -0.40 -11.25 3.14
CA ALA A 38 -1.60 -10.65 2.56
C ALA A 38 -1.53 -10.44 1.04
N LYS A 39 -0.33 -10.22 0.48
CA LYS A 39 -0.13 -10.13 -0.97
C LYS A 39 -0.21 -11.49 -1.66
N LYS A 40 0.22 -12.55 -0.98
CA LYS A 40 0.21 -13.92 -1.53
C LYS A 40 -1.19 -14.50 -1.60
N LYS A 41 -1.99 -14.32 -0.54
CA LYS A 41 -3.35 -14.87 -0.45
C LYS A 41 -4.32 -13.83 0.12
N PRO A 42 -5.54 -13.68 -0.45
CA PRO A 42 -6.54 -12.77 0.10
C PRO A 42 -7.01 -13.29 1.46
N PHE A 43 -6.96 -12.43 2.47
CA PHE A 43 -7.47 -12.75 3.79
C PHE A 43 -9.01 -12.72 3.78
N ARG A 44 -9.64 -13.79 4.28
CA ARG A 44 -11.08 -13.90 4.43
C ARG A 44 -11.42 -14.02 5.91
N TYR A 45 -12.39 -13.25 6.37
CA TYR A 45 -12.90 -13.29 7.73
C TYR A 45 -14.42 -13.40 7.72
N HIS A 46 -14.96 -14.44 8.35
CA HIS A 46 -16.40 -14.79 8.31
C HIS A 46 -17.00 -14.67 6.90
N GLY A 47 -16.33 -15.27 5.91
CA GLY A 47 -16.78 -15.26 4.50
C GLY A 47 -16.53 -13.95 3.73
N ASN A 48 -16.14 -12.86 4.40
CA ASN A 48 -15.87 -11.58 3.75
C ASN A 48 -14.40 -11.40 3.44
N MET A 49 -14.08 -10.88 2.26
CA MET A 49 -12.71 -10.52 1.90
C MET A 49 -12.30 -9.24 2.64
N VAL A 50 -11.13 -9.28 3.29
CA VAL A 50 -10.57 -8.15 4.02
C VAL A 50 -9.35 -7.65 3.27
N ARG A 51 -9.34 -6.36 2.93
CA ARG A 51 -8.22 -5.75 2.21
C ARG A 51 -7.25 -5.13 3.21
N LEU A 52 -6.01 -5.58 3.13
CA LEU A 52 -4.94 -5.22 4.04
C LEU A 52 -4.01 -4.26 3.30
N THR A 53 -3.95 -3.01 3.72
CA THR A 53 -3.10 -1.99 3.12
C THR A 53 -2.21 -1.34 4.17
N GLN A 54 -1.07 -0.83 3.72
CA GLN A 54 -0.24 -0.02 4.59
C GLN A 54 -0.86 1.37 4.73
N ASP A 55 -0.82 1.95 5.92
CA ASP A 55 -1.14 3.35 6.10
C ASP A 55 0.11 4.15 5.74
N LEU A 56 -0.03 5.02 4.75
CA LEU A 56 1.05 5.83 4.19
C LEU A 56 0.61 7.28 4.23
N ALA A 57 1.59 8.17 4.38
CA ALA A 57 1.37 9.59 4.24
C ALA A 57 0.76 9.92 2.87
N ALA A 58 -0.05 10.98 2.81
CA ALA A 58 -0.68 11.41 1.58
C ALA A 58 0.35 11.76 0.48
N SER A 59 1.49 12.34 0.86
CA SER A 59 2.62 12.61 -0.04
C SER A 59 3.15 11.32 -0.67
N THR A 60 3.48 10.33 0.17
CA THR A 60 3.96 9.01 -0.28
C THR A 60 2.91 8.29 -1.14
N MET A 61 1.61 8.46 -0.85
CA MET A 61 0.54 7.92 -1.67
C MET A 61 0.50 8.57 -3.07
N LYS A 62 0.71 9.89 -3.16
CA LYS A 62 0.82 10.61 -4.44
C LYS A 62 2.03 10.13 -5.24
N ASP A 63 3.19 10.03 -4.59
CA ASP A 63 4.42 9.53 -5.23
C ASP A 63 4.22 8.11 -5.74
N ARG A 64 3.60 7.23 -4.92
CA ARG A 64 3.28 5.86 -5.34
C ARG A 64 2.30 5.81 -6.50
N LYS A 65 1.35 6.73 -6.59
CA LYS A 65 0.44 6.83 -7.74
C LYS A 65 1.23 7.17 -9.01
N ALA A 66 2.14 8.14 -8.95
CA ALA A 66 3.02 8.49 -10.07
C ALA A 66 3.91 7.30 -10.45
N TRP A 67 4.53 6.64 -9.47
CA TRP A 67 5.34 5.45 -9.69
C TRP A 67 4.56 4.28 -10.27
N ASN A 68 3.28 4.08 -9.91
CA ASN A 68 2.47 3.02 -10.48
C ASN A 68 2.23 3.21 -11.98
N MET A 69 2.05 4.46 -12.45
CA MET A 69 1.93 4.76 -13.88
C MET A 69 3.23 4.42 -14.61
N ILE A 70 4.37 4.84 -14.06
CA ILE A 70 5.70 4.55 -14.62
C ILE A 70 5.98 3.04 -14.58
N PHE A 71 5.58 2.35 -13.51
CA PHE A 71 5.76 0.91 -13.34
C PHE A 71 5.02 0.12 -14.41
N GLN A 72 3.78 0.50 -14.73
CA GLN A 72 3.00 -0.14 -15.79
C GLN A 72 3.69 0.01 -17.15
N LYS A 73 4.10 1.24 -17.52
CA LYS A 73 4.84 1.50 -18.75
C LYS A 73 6.17 0.75 -18.82
N ALA A 74 6.94 0.74 -17.73
CA ALA A 74 8.20 0.02 -17.66
C ALA A 74 8.01 -1.50 -17.86
N ARG A 75 6.90 -2.05 -17.34
CA ARG A 75 6.54 -3.46 -17.53
C ARG A 75 6.12 -3.76 -18.97
N GLU A 76 5.38 -2.86 -19.62
CA GLU A 76 5.02 -2.98 -21.04
C GLU A 76 6.26 -2.99 -21.95
N LEU A 77 7.31 -2.27 -21.56
CA LEU A 77 8.60 -2.25 -22.26
C LEU A 77 9.49 -3.47 -21.95
N GLY A 78 9.00 -4.44 -21.18
CA GLY A 78 9.77 -5.63 -20.80
C GLY A 78 10.84 -5.39 -19.74
N LEU A 79 10.86 -4.23 -19.09
CA LEU A 79 11.75 -3.97 -17.96
C LEU A 79 11.21 -4.67 -16.70
N GLN A 80 12.09 -4.92 -15.73
CA GLN A 80 11.72 -5.49 -14.43
C GLN A 80 11.68 -4.41 -13.33
N PRO A 81 10.68 -3.52 -13.29
CA PRO A 81 10.59 -2.52 -12.25
C PRO A 81 10.27 -3.16 -10.89
N ARG A 82 10.77 -2.56 -9.81
CA ARG A 82 10.46 -2.90 -8.42
C ARG A 82 10.22 -1.63 -7.61
N ILE A 83 9.10 -1.54 -6.91
CA ILE A 83 8.82 -0.43 -5.99
C ILE A 83 9.19 -0.86 -4.58
N LYS A 84 10.18 -0.19 -3.99
CA LYS A 84 10.60 -0.37 -2.59
C LYS A 84 9.89 0.65 -1.69
N TYR A 85 9.82 0.31 -0.41
CA TYR A 85 9.28 1.20 0.62
C TYR A 85 10.22 2.40 0.86
N PRO A 86 9.70 3.61 1.16
CA PRO A 86 8.29 4.02 1.10
C PRO A 86 7.81 4.35 -0.33
N SER A 87 8.63 5.00 -1.14
CA SER A 87 8.30 5.44 -2.51
C SER A 87 9.55 5.44 -3.41
N LYS A 88 10.34 4.36 -3.42
CA LYS A 88 11.54 4.25 -4.28
C LYS A 88 11.28 3.34 -5.46
N LEU A 89 11.51 3.81 -6.68
CA LEU A 89 11.45 2.98 -7.88
C LEU A 89 12.83 2.44 -8.22
N THR A 90 12.92 1.14 -8.49
CA THR A 90 14.13 0.48 -8.97
C THR A 90 13.85 -0.15 -10.32
N ILE A 91 14.71 0.09 -11.32
CA ILE A 91 14.58 -0.48 -12.66
C ILE A 91 15.88 -1.17 -13.02
N PHE A 92 15.77 -2.39 -13.58
CA PHE A 92 16.90 -3.08 -14.19
C PHE A 92 16.97 -2.70 -15.67
N LEU A 93 18.07 -2.07 -16.08
CA LEU A 93 18.31 -1.63 -17.45
C LEU A 93 19.76 -1.92 -17.84
N GLN A 94 19.97 -2.66 -18.95
CA GLN A 94 21.31 -2.91 -19.52
C GLN A 94 22.34 -3.43 -18.49
N GLY A 95 21.92 -4.33 -17.59
CA GLY A 95 22.79 -4.88 -16.53
C GLY A 95 23.06 -3.95 -15.34
N LYS A 96 22.48 -2.74 -15.32
CA LYS A 96 22.57 -1.80 -14.19
C LYS A 96 21.25 -1.66 -13.46
N VAL A 97 21.35 -1.52 -12.14
CA VAL A 97 20.20 -1.25 -11.26
C VAL A 97 20.13 0.25 -11.02
N LEU A 98 19.09 0.88 -11.57
CA LEU A 98 18.84 2.31 -11.36
C LEU A 98 17.79 2.47 -10.26
N SER A 99 18.08 3.32 -9.29
CA SER A 99 17.16 3.64 -8.18
C SER A 99 16.82 5.12 -8.19
N PHE A 100 15.52 5.43 -8.10
CA PHE A 100 14.98 6.78 -8.10
C PHE A 100 14.16 6.99 -6.83
N ASN A 101 14.35 8.13 -6.16
CA ASN A 101 13.59 8.50 -4.98
C ASN A 101 12.42 9.42 -5.33
N THR A 102 12.64 10.35 -6.28
CA THR A 102 11.64 11.32 -6.73
C THR A 102 11.33 11.17 -8.21
N THR A 103 10.12 11.56 -8.58
CA THR A 103 9.68 11.56 -9.99
C THR A 103 10.53 12.50 -10.84
N GLU A 104 11.04 13.59 -10.25
CA GLU A 104 11.91 14.57 -10.91
C GLU A 104 13.26 13.97 -11.31
N GLU A 105 13.89 13.18 -10.44
CA GLU A 105 15.12 12.44 -10.76
C GLU A 105 14.91 11.50 -11.96
N PHE A 106 13.75 10.83 -11.99
CA PHE A 106 13.38 9.96 -13.11
C PHE A 106 13.17 10.77 -14.39
N GLN A 107 12.45 11.89 -14.34
CA GLN A 107 12.25 12.76 -15.51
C GLN A 107 13.58 13.32 -16.03
N ALA A 108 14.47 13.78 -15.15
CA ALA A 108 15.80 14.25 -15.53
C ALA A 108 16.63 13.13 -16.18
N PHE A 109 16.49 11.89 -15.72
CA PHE A 109 17.13 10.72 -16.35
C PHE A 109 16.56 10.44 -17.75
N MET A 110 15.24 10.52 -17.92
CA MET A 110 14.58 10.36 -19.23
C MET A 110 15.00 11.46 -20.21
N ASN A 111 15.12 12.70 -19.75
CA ASN A 111 15.56 13.84 -20.58
C ASN A 111 17.00 13.68 -21.07
N LYS A 112 17.87 13.05 -20.28
CA LYS A 112 19.26 12.72 -20.69
C LYS A 112 19.33 11.55 -21.68
N ARG A 113 18.24 10.81 -21.87
CA ARG A 113 18.16 9.59 -22.69
C ARG A 113 16.92 9.62 -23.61
N PRO A 114 16.97 10.36 -24.73
CA PRO A 114 15.83 10.52 -25.62
C PRO A 114 15.33 9.20 -26.23
N ASP A 115 16.19 8.17 -26.30
CA ASP A 115 15.88 6.80 -26.70
C ASP A 115 14.83 6.11 -25.80
N LEU A 116 14.83 6.45 -24.51
CA LEU A 116 13.84 5.98 -23.55
C LEU A 116 12.65 6.94 -23.44
N ASN A 117 12.87 8.25 -23.64
CA ASN A 117 11.87 9.29 -23.39
C ASN A 117 10.58 9.10 -24.20
N ARG A 118 10.71 8.76 -25.50
CA ARG A 118 9.58 8.51 -26.41
C ARG A 118 8.62 7.41 -25.93
N LYS A 119 9.05 6.58 -24.97
CA LYS A 119 8.27 5.45 -24.44
C LYS A 119 7.54 5.77 -23.13
N PHE A 120 7.79 6.92 -22.50
CA PHE A 120 7.32 7.25 -21.15
C PHE A 120 6.71 8.66 -21.02
N ASP A 121 5.79 9.09 -21.88
CA ASP A 121 5.10 10.38 -21.67
C ASP A 121 4.20 10.33 -20.42
N VAL A 122 4.55 11.01 -19.32
CA VAL A 122 3.72 11.06 -18.09
C VAL A 122 3.56 12.50 -17.61
N GLN A 123 2.31 12.98 -17.55
CA GLN A 123 1.93 14.30 -17.05
C GLN A 123 1.81 14.33 -15.50
N PRO A 124 2.28 15.38 -14.79
CA PRO A 124 2.18 15.49 -13.32
C PRO A 124 0.93 16.25 -12.84
N GLN A 125 0.41 15.91 -11.65
CA GLN A 125 -0.62 16.71 -10.94
C GLN A 125 -0.32 16.92 -9.44
N ASN A 126 -0.82 18.05 -8.94
CA ASN A 126 -0.22 18.91 -7.92
C ASN A 126 -0.46 18.58 -6.42
N SER A 127 0.46 19.19 -5.65
CA SER A 127 0.58 19.63 -4.25
C SER A 127 -0.46 19.32 -3.16
N ARG A 128 0.07 19.17 -1.94
CA ARG A 128 -0.41 19.50 -0.57
C ARG A 128 0.06 18.45 0.43
N GLU A 129 0.80 18.94 1.42
CA GLU A 129 1.60 18.23 2.42
C GLU A 129 0.81 17.88 3.68
N SER A 130 1.18 16.80 4.37
CA SER A 130 1.45 16.80 5.83
C SER A 130 1.62 15.40 6.43
N SER A 131 2.54 15.38 7.41
CA SER A 131 2.77 14.50 8.56
C SER A 131 2.87 12.97 8.43
N ASN A 132 3.96 12.44 8.97
CA ASN A 132 4.43 11.05 8.88
C ASN A 132 4.01 10.23 10.12
N ASP A 133 3.28 9.12 9.93
CA ASP A 133 3.21 8.03 10.92
C ASP A 133 3.02 6.66 10.23
N CYS A 134 3.59 5.60 10.82
CA CYS A 134 3.78 4.29 10.19
C CYS A 134 2.70 3.29 10.63
N SER A 135 1.46 3.48 10.18
CA SER A 135 0.32 2.63 10.55
C SER A 135 -0.01 1.53 9.51
N LEU A 136 -0.88 0.57 9.84
CA LEU A 136 -1.53 -0.34 8.88
C LEU A 136 -3.03 -0.04 8.84
N LYS A 137 -3.61 -0.03 7.65
CA LYS A 137 -5.02 0.22 7.41
C LYS A 137 -5.71 -1.05 6.92
N LEU A 138 -6.75 -1.47 7.63
CA LEU A 138 -7.57 -2.61 7.29
C LEU A 138 -8.91 -2.07 6.77
N GLN A 139 -9.19 -2.30 5.49
CA GLN A 139 -10.50 -2.02 4.91
C GLN A 139 -11.30 -3.32 4.94
N LEU A 140 -12.26 -3.39 5.86
CA LEU A 140 -13.24 -4.46 5.91
C LEU A 140 -14.25 -4.21 4.77
N GLY A 141 -14.61 -5.24 4.01
CA GLY A 141 -15.68 -5.19 3.00
C GLY A 141 -16.97 -5.83 3.52
N LEU A 142 -17.47 -5.36 4.68
CA LEU A 142 -18.66 -5.91 5.32
C LEU A 142 -19.93 -5.23 4.79
N ARG A 143 -20.93 -6.02 4.35
CA ARG A 143 -22.31 -5.55 4.18
C ARG A 143 -22.90 -5.26 5.58
N PRO A 144 -23.69 -4.18 5.75
CA PRO A 144 -24.25 -3.84 7.06
C PRO A 144 -25.34 -4.85 7.44
N GLY A 145 -25.17 -5.57 8.55
CA GLY A 145 -26.25 -6.46 9.02
C GLY A 145 -25.95 -7.51 10.09
N THR A 146 -24.75 -7.64 10.68
CA THR A 146 -24.55 -8.69 11.71
C THR A 146 -23.63 -8.27 12.86
N LEU A 147 -24.27 -8.14 14.03
CA LEU A 147 -23.83 -8.26 15.43
C LEU A 147 -22.50 -7.65 15.93
N ALA A 148 -22.65 -6.91 17.05
CA ALA A 148 -21.69 -6.57 18.11
C ALA A 148 -20.19 -6.44 17.71
N PRO A 149 -19.73 -5.23 17.33
CA PRO A 149 -18.46 -5.00 16.65
C PRO A 149 -17.17 -4.91 17.53
N GLY A 150 -17.28 -5.02 18.86
CA GLY A 150 -16.17 -4.76 19.80
C GLY A 150 -15.20 -5.94 20.00
N LEU A 151 -15.70 -7.09 20.46
CA LEU A 151 -14.88 -8.30 20.68
C LEU A 151 -14.46 -8.99 19.38
N LEU A 152 -15.24 -8.83 18.31
CA LEU A 152 -14.97 -9.45 17.02
C LEU A 152 -13.66 -8.95 16.39
N LEU A 153 -13.25 -7.71 16.66
CA LEU A 153 -12.07 -7.11 16.04
C LEU A 153 -10.76 -7.65 16.61
N VAL A 154 -10.72 -7.91 17.92
CA VAL A 154 -9.57 -8.54 18.59
C VAL A 154 -9.46 -10.01 18.13
N ARG A 155 -10.59 -10.71 17.98
CA ARG A 155 -10.62 -12.08 17.45
C ARG A 155 -10.19 -12.11 15.98
N LEU A 156 -10.70 -11.22 15.13
CA LEU A 156 -10.28 -11.07 13.74
C LEU A 156 -8.77 -10.86 13.61
N LEU A 157 -8.19 -9.99 14.44
CA LEU A 157 -6.75 -9.74 14.44
C LEU A 157 -5.93 -10.89 15.04
N ARG A 158 -6.46 -11.62 16.03
CA ARG A 158 -5.81 -12.82 16.59
C ARG A 158 -5.78 -13.95 15.57
N ASP A 159 -6.92 -14.23 14.94
CA ASP A 159 -7.06 -15.27 13.91
C ASP A 159 -6.26 -14.89 12.67
N PHE A 160 -6.17 -13.59 12.35
CA PHE A 160 -5.29 -13.06 11.32
C PHE A 160 -3.80 -13.24 11.63
N LEU A 161 -3.37 -12.96 12.87
CA LEU A 161 -1.99 -13.20 13.30
C LEU A 161 -1.64 -14.70 13.24
N LEU A 162 -2.52 -15.56 13.74
CA LEU A 162 -2.38 -17.03 13.67
C LEU A 162 -2.30 -17.49 12.21
N TRP A 163 -3.19 -16.99 11.34
CA TRP A 163 -3.17 -17.28 9.91
C TRP A 163 -1.86 -16.84 9.24
N SER A 164 -1.35 -15.65 9.57
CA SER A 164 -0.09 -15.16 9.01
C SER A 164 1.13 -15.99 9.44
N PHE A 165 1.09 -16.58 10.65
CA PHE A 165 2.16 -17.41 11.18
C PHE A 165 2.17 -18.79 10.52
N SER A 166 0.99 -19.38 10.30
CA SER A 166 0.81 -20.67 9.62
C SER A 166 1.22 -20.68 8.13
N LEU A 167 1.45 -19.51 7.51
CA LEU A 167 1.95 -19.37 6.13
C LEU A 167 3.46 -19.01 6.07
N GLY A 168 4.10 -18.89 7.23
CA GLY A 168 5.50 -18.51 7.39
C GLY A 168 6.46 -19.67 7.63
N GLU A 169 5.96 -20.90 7.72
CA GLU A 169 6.71 -22.16 7.69
C GLU A 169 6.64 -22.81 6.29
#